data_AF-A0A8T6YEZ9-F1
#
_entry.id   AF-A0A8T6YEZ9-F1
#
_cell.length_a   1.000
_cell.length_b   1.000
_cell.length_c   1.000
_cell.angle_alpha   90.00
_cell.angle_beta   90.00
_cell.angle_gamma   90.00
#
_symmetry.space_group_name_H-M   'P 1'
#
loop_
_entity.id
_entity.type
_entity.pdbx_description
1 polymer ?
#
loop_
_entity_poly.entity_id
_entity_poly.type
_entity_poly.pdbx_seq_one_letter_code
_entity_poly.pdbx_strand_id
1 'polypeptide(L)'
;MVVTKQEREMYWRGVLEQQAGSGLSVRSWCAREAMGYATFMYWRRRLGRPAVGARLTLMRVTEGGVVDSSVWLSVGGVRIEVKPGFDAGLLRQVVAALAA
;
A
#
# COMPACT_ATOMS: atom_id res chain seq x y z
N MET A 1 24.68 -31.60 -6.98
CA MET A 1 23.98 -31.01 -8.14
C MET A 1 23.76 -29.54 -7.86
N VAL A 2 24.26 -28.64 -8.72
CA VAL A 2 24.13 -27.18 -8.52
C VAL A 2 22.79 -26.74 -9.08
N VAL A 3 21.83 -26.37 -8.23
CA VAL A 3 20.55 -25.81 -8.67
C VAL A 3 20.82 -24.47 -9.35
N THR A 4 20.54 -24.41 -10.64
CA THR A 4 20.75 -23.25 -11.49
C THR A 4 19.81 -22.11 -11.09
N LYS A 5 20.10 -20.90 -11.58
CA LYS A 5 19.22 -19.75 -11.39
C LYS A 5 17.83 -20.00 -11.98
N GLN A 6 17.77 -20.63 -13.15
CA GLN A 6 16.54 -20.89 -13.89
C GLN A 6 15.65 -21.93 -13.21
N GLU A 7 16.21 -23.04 -12.73
CA GLU A 7 15.44 -24.07 -12.01
C GLU A 7 14.77 -23.51 -10.76
N ARG A 8 15.49 -22.66 -10.02
CA ARG A 8 14.95 -21.99 -8.84
C ARG A 8 13.84 -21.00 -9.20
N GLU A 9 13.98 -20.25 -10.29
CA GLU A 9 12.93 -19.36 -10.78
C GLU A 9 11.68 -20.15 -11.21
N MET A 10 11.85 -21.30 -11.88
CA MET A 10 10.77 -22.19 -12.27
C MET A 10 10.04 -22.78 -11.06
N TYR A 11 10.78 -23.26 -10.05
CA TYR A 11 10.22 -23.71 -8.79
C TYR A 11 9.34 -22.63 -8.15
N TRP A 12 9.85 -21.41 -8.05
CA TRP A 12 9.11 -20.31 -7.42
C TRP A 12 7.89 -19.84 -8.21
N ARG A 13 7.86 -19.99 -9.54
CA ARG A 13 6.63 -19.77 -10.31
C ARG A 13 5.54 -20.77 -9.95
N GLY A 14 5.88 -22.06 -9.90
CA GLY A 14 4.93 -23.11 -9.51
C GLY A 14 4.39 -22.91 -8.10
N VAL A 15 5.25 -22.54 -7.14
CA VAL A 15 4.87 -22.19 -5.77
C VAL A 15 3.87 -21.02 -5.73
N LEU A 16 4.09 -19.98 -6.55
CA LEU A 16 3.17 -18.83 -6.63
C LEU A 16 1.81 -19.20 -7.25
N GLU A 17 1.79 -20.05 -8.27
CA GLU A 17 0.57 -20.55 -8.90
C GLU A 17 -0.24 -21.42 -7.93
N GLN A 18 0.41 -22.30 -7.18
CA GLN A 18 -0.24 -23.11 -6.13
C GLN A 18 -0.86 -22.22 -5.04
N GLN A 19 -0.15 -21.17 -4.60
CA GLN A 19 -0.71 -20.23 -3.65
C GLN A 19 -1.92 -19.49 -4.23
N ALA A 20 -1.86 -19.04 -5.49
CA ALA A 20 -2.98 -18.36 -6.16
C ALA A 20 -4.20 -19.28 -6.31
N GLY A 21 -4.00 -20.55 -6.66
CA GLY A 21 -5.06 -21.55 -6.77
C GLY A 21 -5.63 -22.03 -5.44
N SER A 22 -4.93 -21.82 -4.32
CA SER A 22 -5.36 -22.29 -3.00
C SER A 22 -6.55 -21.51 -2.41
N GLY A 23 -6.82 -20.28 -2.88
CA GLY A 23 -7.82 -19.37 -2.30
C GLY A 23 -7.47 -18.87 -0.89
N LEU A 24 -6.34 -19.29 -0.32
CA LEU A 24 -5.89 -18.88 1.01
C LEU A 24 -5.10 -17.56 0.92
N SER A 25 -5.13 -16.77 2.00
CA SER A 25 -4.21 -15.65 2.14
C SER A 25 -2.76 -16.15 2.11
N VAL A 26 -1.83 -15.31 1.64
CA VAL A 26 -0.40 -15.67 1.60
C VAL A 26 0.12 -16.11 2.97
N ARG A 27 -0.30 -15.43 4.04
CA ARG A 27 0.19 -15.73 5.39
C ARG A 27 -0.29 -17.10 5.88
N SER A 28 -1.56 -17.42 5.65
CA SER A 28 -2.12 -18.75 5.99
C SER A 28 -1.51 -19.86 5.14
N TRP A 29 -1.25 -19.58 3.85
CA TRP A 29 -0.64 -20.55 2.96
C TRP A 29 0.83 -20.83 3.34
N CYS A 30 1.62 -19.78 3.60
CA CYS A 30 2.99 -19.95 4.09
C CYS A 30 3.05 -20.70 5.42
N ALA A 31 2.11 -20.44 6.35
CA ALA A 31 2.06 -21.17 7.61
C ALA A 31 1.72 -22.66 7.42
N ARG A 32 0.77 -22.97 6.52
CA ARG A 32 0.36 -24.35 6.20
C ARG A 32 1.49 -25.14 5.53
N GLU A 33 2.18 -24.54 4.57
CA GLU A 33 3.25 -25.19 3.79
C GLU A 33 4.63 -25.11 4.48
N ALA A 34 4.68 -24.68 5.74
CA ALA A 34 5.91 -24.44 6.51
C ALA A 34 6.96 -23.58 5.76
N MET A 35 6.47 -22.63 4.95
CA MET A 35 7.29 -21.76 4.13
C MET A 35 7.55 -20.41 4.79
N GLY A 36 8.78 -19.92 4.65
CA GLY A 36 9.15 -18.59 5.10
C GLY A 36 8.41 -17.49 4.33
N TYR A 37 7.54 -16.76 5.02
CA TYR A 37 6.76 -15.65 4.44
C TYR A 37 7.63 -14.60 3.75
N ALA A 38 8.77 -14.24 4.35
CA ALA A 38 9.69 -13.26 3.78
C ALA A 38 10.30 -13.73 2.44
N THR A 39 10.69 -15.00 2.36
CA THR A 39 11.22 -15.63 1.16
C THR A 39 10.16 -15.67 0.06
N PHE A 40 8.94 -16.07 0.39
CA PHE A 40 7.82 -16.04 -0.55
C PHE A 40 7.58 -14.63 -1.10
N MET A 41 7.51 -13.63 -0.22
CA MET A 41 7.31 -12.22 -0.63
C MET A 41 8.45 -11.66 -1.47
N TYR A 42 9.68 -12.13 -1.25
CA TYR A 42 10.81 -11.81 -2.12
C TYR A 42 10.59 -12.36 -3.53
N TRP A 43 10.28 -13.65 -3.66
CA TRP A 43 10.08 -14.29 -4.96
C TRP A 43 8.85 -13.78 -5.70
N ARG A 44 7.76 -13.51 -4.98
CA ARG A 44 6.58 -12.85 -5.56
C ARG A 44 6.91 -11.48 -6.15
N ARG A 45 7.69 -10.66 -5.46
CA ARG A 45 8.13 -9.36 -5.98
C ARG A 45 9.09 -9.49 -7.16
N ARG A 46 10.01 -10.44 -7.09
CA ARG A 46 11.02 -10.70 -8.11
C ARG A 46 10.44 -11.24 -9.41
N LEU A 47 9.45 -12.13 -9.32
CA LEU A 47 8.84 -12.80 -10.48
C LEU A 47 7.57 -12.09 -10.98
N GLY A 48 6.87 -11.34 -10.12
CA GLY A 48 5.64 -10.62 -10.45
C GLY A 48 5.85 -9.24 -11.08
N ARG A 49 7.09 -8.77 -11.22
CA ARG A 49 7.39 -7.52 -11.93
C ARG A 49 8.06 -7.85 -13.27
N PRO A 50 7.48 -7.51 -14.44
CA PRO A 50 8.35 -7.03 -15.52
C PRO A 50 9.17 -5.88 -14.93
N ALA A 51 10.46 -5.80 -15.22
CA ALA A 51 11.36 -4.78 -14.70
C ALA A 51 10.98 -3.38 -15.20
N VAL A 52 9.82 -2.86 -14.81
CA VAL A 52 9.63 -1.44 -14.65
C VAL A 52 10.40 -1.13 -13.38
N GLY A 53 11.68 -0.83 -13.56
CA GLY A 53 12.50 -0.24 -12.51
C GLY A 53 11.64 0.78 -11.81
N ALA A 54 11.63 0.77 -10.48
CA ALA A 54 11.19 1.92 -9.73
C ALA A 54 12.10 3.06 -10.20
N ARG A 55 11.67 3.76 -11.25
CA ARG A 55 12.28 4.99 -11.72
C ARG A 55 12.07 5.88 -10.50
N LEU A 56 13.14 6.10 -9.75
CA LEU A 56 13.16 7.14 -8.75
C LEU A 56 13.00 8.43 -9.55
N THR A 57 11.76 8.84 -9.76
CA THR A 57 11.46 10.14 -10.35
C THR A 57 11.88 11.15 -9.31
N LEU A 58 12.97 11.85 -9.57
CA LEU A 58 13.35 13.03 -8.81
C LEU A 58 12.19 14.03 -8.94
N MET A 59 11.37 14.12 -7.90
CA MET A 59 10.32 15.13 -7.82
C MET A 59 11.00 16.43 -7.44
N ARG A 60 11.05 17.38 -8.38
CA ARG A 60 11.55 18.72 -8.12
C ARG A 60 10.53 19.39 -7.19
N VAL A 61 10.91 19.66 -5.95
CA VAL A 61 10.09 20.45 -5.02
C VAL A 61 10.13 21.89 -5.52
N THR A 62 9.13 22.28 -6.30
CA THR A 62 8.83 23.70 -6.55
C THR A 62 8.17 24.25 -5.30
N GLU A 63 8.87 25.16 -4.62
CA GLU A 63 8.26 26.02 -3.60
C GLU A 63 7.10 26.81 -4.23
N GLY A 64 5.95 26.82 -3.55
CA GLY A 64 5.01 27.93 -3.59
C GLY A 64 4.18 28.11 -4.87
N GLY A 65 3.35 27.13 -5.22
CA GLY A 65 2.05 27.46 -5.80
C GLY A 65 1.07 27.64 -4.64
N VAL A 66 0.26 28.71 -4.63
CA VAL A 66 -0.84 28.87 -3.66
C VAL A 66 -1.77 27.68 -3.81
N VAL A 67 -1.54 26.67 -2.97
CA VAL A 67 -2.47 25.57 -2.76
C VAL A 67 -3.64 26.22 -2.07
N ASP A 68 -4.85 26.09 -2.62
CA ASP A 68 -6.07 26.22 -1.82
C ASP A 68 -5.86 25.36 -0.58
N SER A 69 -5.51 26.01 0.53
CA SER A 69 -4.92 25.38 1.70
C SER A 69 -6.06 24.78 2.51
N SER A 70 -6.69 23.76 1.92
CA SER A 70 -7.75 23.02 2.54
C SER A 70 -7.16 22.07 3.57
N VAL A 71 -7.71 22.11 4.78
CA VAL A 71 -7.35 21.20 5.85
C VAL A 71 -8.46 20.17 5.98
N TRP A 72 -8.07 18.90 6.06
CA TRP A 72 -9.01 17.81 6.29
C TRP A 72 -9.07 17.43 7.77
N LEU A 73 -10.26 17.43 8.34
CA LEU A 73 -10.53 16.99 9.71
C LEU A 73 -11.33 15.68 9.70
N SER A 74 -11.11 14.83 10.69
CA SER A 74 -11.88 13.60 10.88
C SER A 74 -12.46 13.60 12.29
N VAL A 75 -13.79 13.67 12.42
CA VAL A 75 -14.52 13.76 13.70
C VAL A 75 -15.71 12.82 13.64
N GLY A 76 -15.88 11.94 14.64
CA GLY A 76 -17.03 11.03 14.70
C GLY A 76 -17.16 10.07 13.50
N GLY A 77 -16.08 9.80 12.77
CA GLY A 77 -16.10 9.02 11.53
C GLY A 77 -16.47 9.80 10.26
N VAL A 78 -16.77 11.10 10.39
CA VAL A 78 -17.04 12.01 9.27
C VAL A 78 -15.75 12.77 8.91
N ARG A 79 -15.50 12.91 7.60
CA ARG A 79 -14.37 13.69 7.07
C ARG A 79 -14.86 15.04 6.56
N ILE A 80 -14.24 16.13 7.03
CA ILE A 80 -14.61 17.52 6.75
C ILE A 80 -13.46 18.20 6.01
N GLU A 81 -13.76 18.83 4.88
CA GLU A 81 -12.83 19.71 4.17
C GLU A 81 -13.02 21.14 4.66
N VAL A 82 -11.95 21.80 5.10
CA VAL A 82 -11.97 23.19 5.57
C VAL A 82 -11.15 24.04 4.63
N LYS A 83 -11.81 24.88 3.82
CA LYS A 83 -11.14 25.80 2.90
C LYS A 83 -10.78 27.13 3.58
N PRO A 84 -9.75 27.86 3.12
CA PRO A 84 -9.44 29.20 3.62
C PRO A 84 -10.64 30.15 3.53
N GLY A 85 -10.82 31.02 4.53
CA GLY A 85 -11.98 31.92 4.62
C GLY A 85 -13.23 31.32 5.30
N PHE A 86 -13.10 30.14 5.92
CA PHE A 86 -14.17 29.53 6.71
C PHE A 86 -14.48 30.31 8.00
N ASP A 87 -15.73 30.22 8.46
CA ASP A 87 -16.13 30.73 9.77
C ASP A 87 -15.71 29.75 10.88
N ALA A 88 -14.84 30.21 11.78
CA ALA A 88 -14.33 29.40 12.88
C ALA A 88 -15.40 29.04 13.93
N GLY A 89 -16.39 29.91 14.13
CA GLY A 89 -17.52 29.67 15.03
C GLY A 89 -18.43 28.55 14.52
N LEU A 90 -18.75 28.58 13.22
CA LEU A 90 -19.53 27.53 12.56
C LEU A 90 -18.79 26.19 12.56
N LEU A 91 -17.49 26.19 12.23
CA LEU A 91 -16.68 24.97 12.25
C LEU A 91 -16.68 24.32 13.65
N ARG A 92 -16.53 25.13 14.70
CA ARG A 92 -16.58 24.64 16.09
C ARG A 92 -17.93 24.01 16.44
N GLN A 93 -19.04 24.62 16.01
CA GLN A 93 -20.38 24.05 16.24
C GLN A 93 -20.56 22.70 15.55
N VAL A 94 -20.12 22.59 14.29
CA VAL A 94 -20.19 21.33 13.52
C VAL A 94 -19.32 20.25 14.17
N VAL A 95 -18.08 20.59 14.56
CA VAL A 95 -17.19 19.64 15.25
C VAL A 95 -17.78 19.19 16.59
N ALA A 96 -18.36 20.11 17.37
CA ALA A 96 -19.00 19.76 18.64
C ALA A 96 -20.22 18.84 18.45
N ALA A 97 -21.03 19.07 17.43
CA ALA A 97 -22.18 18.23 17.12
C ALA A 97 -21.78 16.81 16.65
N LEU A 98 -20.67 16.69 15.92
CA LEU A 98 -20.14 15.40 15.43
C LEU A 98 -19.30 14.63 16.46
N ALA A 99 -18.85 15.31 17.52
CA ALA A 99 -18.08 14.70 18.60
C ALA A 99 -18.96 14.20 19.77
N ALA A 100 -20.25 14.54 19.78
CA ALA A 100 -21.25 14.06 20.73
C ALA A 100 -21.77 12.68 20.33
#